data_AF-A0A4Q3CCG5-F1
#
_entry.id   AF-A0A4Q3CCG5-F1
#
_cell.length_a   1.000
_cell.length_b   1.000
_cell.length_c   1.000
_cell.angle_alpha   90.00
_cell.angle_beta   90.00
_cell.angle_gamma   90.00
#
_symmetry.space_group_name_H-M   'P 1'
#
loop_
_entity.id
_entity.type
_entity.pdbx_description
1 polymer ?
#
loop_
_entity_poly.entity_id
_entity_poly.type
_entity_poly.pdbx_seq_one_letter_code
_entity_poly.pdbx_strand_id
1 'polypeptide(L)'
;QLIERTGSITTTQALQRVSGVTVTDDKYVAIRGLGDRSVIGQLNGVRLASSDPDRSTIPLDLVPASLLDNITIYKTVTPDKPADAAAGIVELKTKSVPERETFEIIAQTGLNSNVGINGQYNSFWNSDMGAFGNKINQKNLSNDFKNLAGQYPNGLGSIQQMIANSNYSPTAYQEVKRINDIMHSFDPVMTSQYRKAPLNQLYSATYGNSFDVFKKHKIGLILGGNYYRRITDVNGGDLTQYSIYQGVVTGNPDVYSFRNIPNYITPNSLFMGKYQTYKENTGIETLNYGTLAGLTYRFNSRNEISMQYLGSWGGENKASNLSGRYEYTGLPGEVYTTTNSLKQTFRNLNTFNLQGEHKFFDKELSPRLSYNVASSRSKQNDPDFRFSSLADYMPRNGGWYNRPVVGAGNSAGTPTYSKHLYALTSGYVNGFGPFGIMQAEPNGRRWRNL
;
A
#
# COMPACT_ATOMS: atom_id res chain seq x y z
N GLN A 1 -1.58 -22.96 -17.32
CA GLN A 1 -0.76 -22.91 -18.55
C GLN A 1 0.02 -21.61 -18.76
N LEU A 2 -0.59 -20.48 -19.14
CA LEU A 2 0.17 -19.22 -19.38
C LEU A 2 0.80 -18.65 -18.10
N ILE A 3 0.09 -18.72 -16.97
CA ILE A 3 0.60 -18.29 -15.64
C ILE A 3 1.86 -19.08 -15.28
N GLU A 4 1.85 -20.39 -15.48
CA GLU A 4 2.97 -21.30 -15.20
C GLU A 4 4.15 -21.07 -16.16
N ARG A 5 3.88 -21.05 -17.48
CA ARG A 5 4.92 -20.85 -18.51
C ARG A 5 5.67 -19.53 -18.34
N THR A 6 4.98 -18.51 -17.83
CA THR A 6 5.55 -17.18 -17.66
C THR A 6 6.22 -16.97 -16.31
N GLY A 7 6.17 -17.97 -15.41
CA GLY A 7 6.72 -17.86 -14.05
C GLY A 7 6.11 -16.70 -13.27
N SER A 8 4.82 -16.42 -13.46
CA SER A 8 4.15 -15.32 -12.77
C SER A 8 4.05 -15.62 -11.28
N ILE A 9 4.76 -14.83 -10.47
CA ILE A 9 4.81 -14.97 -9.00
C ILE A 9 3.52 -14.42 -8.39
N THR A 10 3.03 -13.30 -8.92
CA THR A 10 1.82 -12.61 -8.45
C THR A 10 0.74 -12.58 -9.52
N THR A 11 -0.52 -12.45 -9.09
CA THR A 11 -1.67 -12.26 -10.00
C THR A 11 -1.49 -11.00 -10.85
N THR A 12 -0.91 -9.95 -10.28
CA THR A 12 -0.64 -8.69 -11.01
C THR A 12 0.38 -8.87 -12.12
N GLN A 13 1.44 -9.65 -11.92
CA GLN A 13 2.39 -9.99 -13.00
C GLN A 13 1.72 -10.77 -14.13
N ALA A 14 0.84 -11.72 -13.80
CA ALA A 14 0.08 -12.46 -14.82
C ALA A 14 -0.80 -11.50 -15.64
N LEU A 15 -1.47 -10.56 -14.97
CA LEU A 15 -2.36 -9.58 -15.58
C LEU A 15 -1.65 -8.57 -16.50
N GLN A 16 -0.41 -8.17 -16.19
CA GLN A 16 0.40 -7.30 -17.05
C GLN A 16 0.64 -7.86 -18.46
N ARG A 17 0.48 -9.17 -18.65
CA ARG A 17 0.66 -9.82 -19.96
C ARG A 17 -0.58 -9.79 -20.83
N VAL A 18 -1.72 -9.35 -20.29
CA VAL A 18 -2.96 -9.24 -21.05
C VAL A 18 -3.01 -7.89 -21.75
N SER A 19 -3.23 -7.89 -23.07
CA SER A 19 -3.33 -6.66 -23.86
C SER A 19 -4.39 -5.70 -23.29
N GLY A 20 -4.10 -4.41 -23.26
CA GLY A 20 -5.01 -3.38 -22.75
C GLY A 20 -5.25 -3.42 -21.23
N VAL A 21 -4.43 -4.17 -20.49
CA VAL A 21 -4.39 -4.18 -19.03
C VAL A 21 -3.10 -3.52 -18.58
N THR A 22 -3.21 -2.57 -17.65
CA THR A 22 -2.07 -1.94 -17.00
C THR A 22 -2.15 -2.17 -15.50
N VAL A 23 -1.00 -2.33 -14.85
CA VAL A 23 -0.91 -2.46 -13.40
C VAL A 23 -0.28 -1.19 -12.82
N THR A 24 -0.85 -0.69 -11.73
CA THR A 24 -0.37 0.47 -10.98
C THR A 24 -0.03 0.04 -9.56
N ASP A 25 1.07 0.58 -9.03
CA ASP A 25 1.60 0.28 -7.70
C ASP A 25 1.87 -1.23 -7.45
N ASP A 26 2.06 -2.03 -8.51
CA ASP A 26 2.17 -3.50 -8.48
C ASP A 26 0.96 -4.25 -7.86
N LYS A 27 -0.13 -3.53 -7.59
CA LYS A 27 -1.31 -4.01 -6.84
C LYS A 27 -2.60 -3.90 -7.62
N TYR A 28 -2.77 -2.78 -8.32
CA TYR A 28 -4.05 -2.36 -8.86
C TYR A 28 -4.06 -2.48 -10.37
N VAL A 29 -5.23 -2.73 -10.94
CA VAL A 29 -5.39 -2.95 -12.39
C VAL A 29 -6.25 -1.86 -12.99
N ALA A 30 -5.83 -1.39 -14.16
CA ALA A 30 -6.64 -0.60 -15.06
C ALA A 30 -6.85 -1.34 -16.38
N ILE A 31 -8.05 -1.22 -16.95
CA ILE A 31 -8.43 -1.84 -18.22
C ILE A 31 -8.74 -0.70 -19.19
N ARG A 32 -8.07 -0.68 -20.36
CA ARG A 32 -8.19 0.39 -21.37
C ARG A 32 -7.96 1.80 -20.80
N GLY A 33 -7.03 1.92 -19.85
CA GLY A 33 -6.70 3.19 -19.20
C GLY A 33 -7.68 3.64 -18.10
N LEU A 34 -8.77 2.90 -17.88
CA LEU A 34 -9.72 3.13 -16.79
C LEU A 34 -9.43 2.18 -15.64
N GLY A 35 -9.09 2.72 -14.47
CA GLY A 35 -8.79 1.95 -13.26
C GLY A 35 -9.69 2.30 -12.08
N ASP A 36 -9.21 1.94 -10.89
CA ASP A 36 -9.85 2.19 -9.61
C ASP A 36 -11.30 1.64 -9.54
N ARG A 37 -12.29 2.47 -9.20
CA ARG A 37 -13.70 2.09 -9.06
C ARG A 37 -14.37 1.51 -10.31
N SER A 38 -13.76 1.72 -11.48
CA SER A 38 -14.31 1.27 -12.77
C SER A 38 -14.03 -0.20 -13.06
N VAL A 39 -13.07 -0.80 -12.33
CA VAL A 39 -12.66 -2.21 -12.48
C VAL A 39 -13.14 -2.99 -11.26
N ILE A 40 -13.86 -4.08 -11.50
CA ILE A 40 -14.30 -4.98 -10.42
C ILE A 40 -13.45 -6.23 -10.44
N GLY A 41 -12.90 -6.60 -9.28
CA GLY A 41 -12.28 -7.91 -9.07
C GLY A 41 -13.25 -8.90 -8.45
N GLN A 42 -13.26 -10.12 -8.95
CA GLN A 42 -14.07 -11.22 -8.46
C GLN A 42 -13.19 -12.44 -8.18
N LEU A 43 -13.56 -13.24 -7.18
CA LEU A 43 -13.00 -14.55 -6.91
C LEU A 43 -14.14 -15.57 -6.99
N ASN A 44 -14.07 -16.53 -7.89
CA ASN A 44 -15.11 -17.53 -8.13
C ASN A 44 -16.51 -16.89 -8.35
N GLY A 45 -16.56 -15.81 -9.13
CA GLY A 45 -17.79 -15.06 -9.41
C GLY A 45 -18.24 -14.10 -8.30
N VAL A 46 -17.51 -14.02 -7.18
CA VAL A 46 -17.89 -13.22 -6.01
C VAL A 46 -17.01 -11.98 -5.94
N ARG A 47 -17.61 -10.81 -5.76
CA ARG A 47 -16.87 -9.55 -5.63
C ARG A 47 -15.92 -9.58 -4.42
N LEU A 48 -14.66 -9.25 -4.65
CA LEU A 48 -13.67 -9.11 -3.59
C LEU A 48 -13.81 -7.75 -2.90
N ALA A 49 -13.51 -7.70 -1.60
CA ALA A 49 -13.39 -6.44 -0.86
C ALA A 49 -11.99 -5.83 -1.02
N SER A 50 -11.91 -4.51 -1.11
CA SER A 50 -10.63 -3.79 -1.03
C SER A 50 -10.07 -3.83 0.40
N SER A 51 -8.74 -3.97 0.53
CA SER A 51 -8.05 -3.74 1.81
C SER A 51 -7.72 -2.26 2.03
N ASP A 52 -7.65 -1.48 0.96
CA ASP A 52 -7.24 -0.08 1.01
C ASP A 52 -8.46 0.79 1.35
N PRO A 53 -8.49 1.47 2.51
CA PRO A 53 -9.63 2.29 2.90
C PRO A 53 -9.87 3.48 1.96
N ASP A 54 -8.85 3.92 1.23
CA ASP A 54 -8.91 5.09 0.35
C ASP A 54 -9.29 4.71 -1.10
N ARG A 55 -9.29 3.41 -1.43
CA ARG A 55 -9.56 2.91 -2.79
C ARG A 55 -10.59 1.79 -2.78
N SER A 56 -11.62 1.94 -3.62
CA SER A 56 -12.59 0.86 -3.86
C SER A 56 -12.03 -0.29 -4.69
N THR A 57 -10.91 -0.07 -5.37
CA THR A 57 -10.27 -1.08 -6.21
C THR A 57 -9.59 -2.17 -5.38
N ILE A 58 -9.61 -3.40 -5.89
CA ILE A 58 -9.07 -4.55 -5.16
C ILE A 58 -7.56 -4.68 -5.40
N PRO A 59 -6.75 -4.77 -4.34
CA PRO A 59 -5.33 -5.09 -4.48
C PRO A 59 -5.16 -6.58 -4.83
N LEU A 60 -4.80 -6.85 -6.08
CA LEU A 60 -4.68 -8.22 -6.62
C LEU A 60 -3.35 -8.88 -6.28
N ASP A 61 -2.39 -8.14 -5.73
CA ASP A 61 -1.12 -8.70 -5.24
C ASP A 61 -1.33 -9.65 -4.06
N LEU A 62 -2.39 -9.44 -3.27
CA LEU A 62 -2.75 -10.32 -2.16
C LEU A 62 -3.28 -11.67 -2.64
N VAL A 63 -3.74 -11.83 -3.88
CA VAL A 63 -4.21 -13.14 -4.35
C VAL A 63 -3.04 -13.88 -4.99
N PRO A 64 -2.62 -15.03 -4.45
CA PRO A 64 -1.49 -15.77 -4.99
C PRO A 64 -1.82 -16.43 -6.32
N ALA A 65 -1.01 -16.18 -7.36
CA ALA A 65 -1.26 -16.75 -8.69
C ALA A 65 -1.16 -18.28 -8.71
N SER A 66 -0.34 -18.88 -7.83
CA SER A 66 -0.17 -20.33 -7.75
C SER A 66 -1.37 -21.08 -7.16
N LEU A 67 -2.26 -20.37 -6.46
CA LEU A 67 -3.52 -20.92 -5.93
C LEU A 67 -4.69 -20.71 -6.89
N LEU A 68 -4.45 -20.03 -8.02
CA LEU A 68 -5.44 -19.82 -9.07
C LEU A 68 -5.29 -20.87 -10.17
N ASP A 69 -6.42 -21.31 -10.69
CA ASP A 69 -6.48 -22.11 -11.92
C ASP A 69 -6.41 -21.19 -13.15
N ASN A 70 -7.21 -20.12 -13.15
CA ASN A 70 -7.24 -19.16 -14.24
C ASN A 70 -7.63 -17.74 -13.80
N ILE A 71 -7.32 -16.78 -14.67
CA ILE A 71 -7.70 -15.37 -14.54
C ILE A 71 -8.40 -14.98 -15.84
N THR A 72 -9.66 -14.56 -15.74
CA THR A 72 -10.50 -14.16 -16.88
C THR A 72 -10.79 -12.68 -16.80
N ILE A 73 -10.65 -11.97 -17.94
CA ILE A 73 -10.90 -10.52 -18.00
C ILE A 73 -12.04 -10.23 -18.97
N TYR A 74 -13.13 -9.68 -18.43
CA TYR A 74 -14.27 -9.22 -19.21
C TYR A 74 -14.09 -7.75 -19.51
N LYS A 75 -13.94 -7.41 -20.81
CA LYS A 75 -13.79 -6.03 -21.29
C LYS A 75 -15.05 -5.51 -21.98
N THR A 76 -16.10 -6.31 -21.96
CA THR A 76 -17.39 -6.04 -22.58
C THR A 76 -18.44 -6.24 -21.52
N VAL A 77 -19.38 -5.30 -21.45
CA VAL A 77 -20.53 -5.41 -20.56
C VAL A 77 -21.45 -6.47 -21.14
N THR A 78 -21.82 -7.46 -20.33
CA THR A 78 -22.84 -8.45 -20.67
C THR A 78 -23.97 -8.36 -19.64
N PRO A 79 -25.24 -8.62 -20.02
CA PRO A 79 -26.39 -8.43 -19.12
C PRO A 79 -26.35 -9.26 -17.83
N ASP A 80 -25.58 -10.35 -17.81
CA ASP A 80 -25.37 -11.24 -16.67
C ASP A 80 -24.35 -10.72 -15.64
N LYS A 81 -23.67 -9.60 -15.93
CA LYS A 81 -22.60 -9.05 -15.08
C LYS A 81 -23.00 -7.70 -14.44
N PRO A 82 -22.41 -7.33 -13.29
CA PRO A 82 -22.73 -6.08 -12.61
C PRO A 82 -22.50 -4.84 -13.49
N ALA A 83 -23.48 -3.94 -13.50
CA ALA A 83 -23.45 -2.73 -14.33
C ALA A 83 -22.45 -1.65 -13.84
N ASP A 84 -21.92 -1.78 -12.62
CA ASP A 84 -20.94 -0.84 -12.06
C ASP A 84 -19.50 -1.09 -12.56
N ALA A 85 -19.26 -2.17 -13.31
CA ALA A 85 -17.97 -2.48 -13.94
C ALA A 85 -17.76 -1.73 -15.27
N ALA A 86 -17.66 -0.39 -15.23
CA ALA A 86 -17.57 0.44 -16.44
C ALA A 86 -16.35 0.14 -17.33
N ALA A 87 -15.21 -0.25 -16.74
CA ALA A 87 -13.98 -0.57 -17.48
C ALA A 87 -13.85 -2.07 -17.79
N GLY A 88 -14.29 -2.92 -16.85
CA GLY A 88 -14.27 -4.36 -16.98
C GLY A 88 -14.21 -5.10 -15.65
N ILE A 89 -14.21 -6.43 -15.74
CA ILE A 89 -14.19 -7.34 -14.59
C ILE A 89 -12.96 -8.24 -14.69
N VAL A 90 -12.21 -8.35 -13.60
CA VAL A 90 -11.13 -9.33 -13.43
C VAL A 90 -11.66 -10.45 -12.55
N GLU A 91 -11.98 -11.59 -13.15
CA GLU A 91 -12.45 -12.79 -12.45
C GLU A 91 -11.29 -13.75 -12.22
N LEU A 92 -11.03 -14.05 -10.95
CA LEU A 92 -10.02 -15.01 -10.50
C LEU A 92 -10.74 -16.32 -10.16
N LYS A 93 -10.28 -17.45 -10.71
CA LYS A 93 -10.79 -18.76 -10.34
C LYS A 93 -9.74 -19.54 -9.58
N THR A 94 -10.07 -19.99 -8.37
CA THR A 94 -9.17 -20.80 -7.56
C THR A 94 -9.04 -22.21 -8.14
N LYS A 95 -7.94 -22.89 -7.81
CA LYS A 95 -7.81 -24.32 -8.10
C LYS A 95 -8.97 -25.08 -7.44
N SER A 96 -9.63 -25.95 -8.20
CA SER A 96 -10.69 -26.83 -7.71
C SER A 96 -10.15 -28.22 -7.41
N VAL A 97 -10.97 -29.06 -6.75
CA VAL A 97 -10.62 -30.47 -6.54
C VAL A 97 -10.37 -31.15 -7.89
N PRO A 98 -9.22 -31.81 -8.08
CA PRO A 98 -8.92 -32.53 -9.31
C PRO A 98 -9.65 -33.88 -9.38
N GLU A 99 -9.88 -34.37 -10.60
CA GLU A 99 -10.46 -35.70 -10.83
C GLU A 99 -9.54 -36.85 -10.42
N ARG A 100 -8.23 -36.60 -10.42
CA ARG A 100 -7.18 -37.55 -10.03
C ARG A 100 -6.28 -36.93 -8.98
N GLU A 101 -5.67 -37.77 -8.15
CA GLU A 101 -4.68 -37.33 -7.18
C GLU A 101 -3.58 -36.51 -7.86
N THR A 102 -3.37 -35.31 -7.35
CA THR A 102 -2.42 -34.33 -7.88
C THR A 102 -1.66 -33.73 -6.73
N PHE A 103 -0.33 -33.71 -6.86
CA PHE A 103 0.56 -33.03 -5.95
C PHE A 103 1.54 -32.18 -6.75
N GLU A 104 1.62 -30.90 -6.40
CA GLU A 104 2.42 -29.90 -7.11
C GLU A 104 3.26 -29.13 -6.10
N ILE A 105 4.57 -29.06 -6.32
CA ILE A 105 5.48 -28.19 -5.57
C ILE A 105 6.17 -27.27 -6.56
N ILE A 106 6.20 -25.98 -6.22
CA ILE A 106 6.95 -24.95 -6.92
C ILE A 106 7.91 -24.32 -5.93
N ALA A 107 9.20 -24.28 -6.29
CA ALA A 107 10.21 -23.51 -5.58
C ALA A 107 10.94 -22.65 -6.61
N GLN A 108 10.98 -21.34 -6.38
CA GLN A 108 11.64 -20.37 -7.25
C GLN A 108 12.48 -19.42 -6.40
N THR A 109 13.63 -19.06 -6.94
CA THR A 109 14.50 -18.02 -6.38
C THR A 109 14.89 -17.08 -7.51
N GLY A 110 15.10 -15.80 -7.20
CA GLY A 110 15.40 -14.81 -8.22
C GLY A 110 16.13 -13.59 -7.68
N LEU A 111 16.76 -12.88 -8.60
CA LEU A 111 17.44 -11.62 -8.35
C LEU A 111 16.71 -10.51 -9.09
N ASN A 112 16.66 -9.33 -8.48
CA ASN A 112 16.24 -8.13 -9.18
C ASN A 112 17.47 -7.52 -9.89
N SER A 113 17.41 -7.33 -11.20
CA SER A 113 18.53 -6.78 -11.98
C SER A 113 18.94 -5.37 -11.55
N ASN A 114 18.02 -4.57 -11.04
CA ASN A 114 18.32 -3.22 -10.53
C ASN A 114 19.08 -3.25 -9.21
N VAL A 115 18.93 -4.33 -8.44
CA VAL A 115 19.61 -4.53 -7.15
C VAL A 115 20.92 -5.30 -7.36
N GLY A 116 20.88 -6.37 -8.15
CA GLY A 116 22.02 -7.25 -8.41
C GLY A 116 22.29 -8.27 -7.29
N ILE A 117 23.32 -9.09 -7.48
CA ILE A 117 23.80 -10.06 -6.47
C ILE A 117 24.49 -9.30 -5.35
N ASN A 118 24.13 -9.60 -4.09
CA ASN A 118 24.63 -8.85 -2.91
C ASN A 118 24.34 -7.34 -2.95
N GLY A 119 23.40 -6.91 -3.81
CA GLY A 119 22.97 -5.53 -3.89
C GLY A 119 22.32 -5.03 -2.60
N GLN A 120 22.19 -3.72 -2.53
CA GLN A 120 21.47 -3.06 -1.46
C GLN A 120 20.20 -2.42 -2.03
N TYR A 121 19.18 -2.29 -1.19
CA TYR A 121 17.94 -1.60 -1.51
C TYR A 121 17.62 -0.60 -0.41
N ASN A 122 16.85 0.44 -0.75
CA ASN A 122 16.46 1.44 0.23
C ASN A 122 15.41 0.87 1.20
N SER A 123 15.65 1.00 2.50
CA SER A 123 14.88 0.32 3.56
C SER A 123 14.79 1.15 4.84
N PHE A 124 14.06 0.63 5.82
CA PHE A 124 14.03 1.21 7.17
C PHE A 124 15.33 0.94 7.92
N TRP A 125 15.63 1.78 8.91
CA TRP A 125 16.72 1.54 9.86
C TRP A 125 16.64 0.16 10.54
N ASN A 126 15.43 -0.23 10.95
CA ASN A 126 15.17 -1.46 11.68
C ASN A 126 14.07 -2.31 11.03
N SER A 127 14.09 -2.41 9.69
CA SER A 127 13.14 -3.27 8.96
C SER A 127 13.30 -4.73 9.43
N ASP A 128 12.28 -5.29 10.08
CA ASP A 128 12.17 -6.74 10.26
C ASP A 128 10.71 -7.14 10.15
N MET A 129 10.38 -7.84 9.06
CA MET A 129 9.04 -8.35 8.81
C MET A 129 8.77 -9.65 9.59
N GLY A 130 9.81 -10.35 10.05
CA GLY A 130 9.71 -11.75 10.45
C GLY A 130 9.37 -12.66 9.26
N ALA A 131 9.14 -13.95 9.53
CA ALA A 131 8.83 -14.94 8.50
C ALA A 131 7.43 -14.77 7.89
N PHE A 132 6.50 -14.11 8.58
CA PHE A 132 5.10 -13.99 8.16
C PHE A 132 4.55 -12.56 8.26
N GLY A 133 5.42 -11.54 8.27
CA GLY A 133 4.97 -10.14 8.42
C GLY A 133 4.43 -9.78 9.82
N ASN A 134 4.44 -10.72 10.76
CA ASN A 134 3.87 -10.57 12.10
C ASN A 134 4.55 -9.46 12.92
N LYS A 135 5.86 -9.27 12.73
CA LYS A 135 6.63 -8.25 13.45
C LYS A 135 6.23 -6.83 13.06
N ILE A 136 5.93 -6.59 11.78
CA ILE A 136 5.45 -5.27 11.36
C ILE A 136 4.00 -5.06 11.79
N ASN A 137 3.11 -6.06 11.67
CA ASN A 137 1.69 -5.92 12.00
C ASN A 137 1.45 -5.36 13.41
N GLN A 138 2.28 -5.74 14.39
CA GLN A 138 2.16 -5.26 15.77
C GLN A 138 3.15 -4.14 16.11
N LYS A 139 4.15 -3.89 15.24
CA LYS A 139 5.30 -2.99 15.42
C LYS A 139 5.97 -3.09 16.80
N ASN A 140 5.82 -4.22 17.48
CA ASN A 140 6.22 -4.39 18.88
C ASN A 140 5.79 -3.24 19.80
N LEU A 141 4.64 -2.61 19.53
CA LEU A 141 4.11 -1.55 20.39
C LEU A 141 3.96 -2.09 21.81
N SER A 142 4.64 -1.45 22.77
CA SER A 142 4.59 -1.86 24.18
C SER A 142 3.16 -1.80 24.69
N ASN A 143 2.82 -2.69 25.63
CA ASN A 143 1.51 -2.63 26.27
C ASN A 143 1.31 -1.30 27.00
N ASP A 144 2.39 -0.73 27.57
CA ASP A 144 2.36 0.58 28.18
C ASP A 144 1.91 1.67 27.22
N PHE A 145 2.43 1.67 25.99
CA PHE A 145 1.99 2.61 24.94
C PHE A 145 0.51 2.42 24.59
N LYS A 146 0.07 1.16 24.38
CA LYS A 146 -1.33 0.87 24.03
C LYS A 146 -2.28 1.29 25.16
N ASN A 147 -1.84 1.17 26.40
CA ASN A 147 -2.62 1.53 27.58
C ASN A 147 -2.74 3.04 27.79
N LEU A 148 -1.84 3.87 27.21
CA LEU A 148 -1.91 5.33 27.33
C LEU A 148 -3.27 5.88 26.88
N ALA A 149 -3.86 5.33 25.82
CA ALA A 149 -5.17 5.78 25.33
C ALA A 149 -6.29 5.57 26.37
N GLY A 150 -6.24 4.48 27.14
CA GLY A 150 -7.18 4.22 28.22
C GLY A 150 -6.88 5.02 29.49
N GLN A 151 -5.60 5.28 29.76
CA GLN A 151 -5.15 6.09 30.91
C GLN A 151 -5.44 7.58 30.72
N TYR A 152 -5.41 8.06 29.47
CA TYR A 152 -5.58 9.46 29.09
C TYR A 152 -6.73 9.64 28.10
N PRO A 153 -8.00 9.47 28.54
CA PRO A 153 -9.16 9.57 27.65
C PRO A 153 -9.35 10.97 27.05
N ASN A 154 -8.84 12.01 27.72
CA ASN A 154 -8.85 13.40 27.24
C ASN A 154 -7.74 13.69 26.21
N GLY A 155 -6.90 12.70 25.88
CA GLY A 155 -5.89 12.75 24.83
C GLY A 155 -4.73 13.73 25.10
N LEU A 156 -4.10 14.16 24.01
CA LEU A 156 -2.83 14.91 24.01
C LEU A 156 -2.86 16.21 24.84
N GLY A 157 -3.99 16.93 24.84
CA GLY A 157 -4.10 18.20 25.57
C GLY A 157 -3.91 18.02 27.08
N SER A 158 -4.45 16.95 27.66
CA SER A 158 -4.26 16.64 29.08
C SER A 158 -2.81 16.30 29.42
N ILE A 159 -2.13 15.57 28.53
CA ILE A 159 -0.71 15.24 28.67
C ILE A 159 0.15 16.50 28.58
N GLN A 160 -0.12 17.39 27.60
CA GLN A 160 0.59 18.66 27.45
C GLN A 160 0.44 19.57 28.69
N GLN A 161 -0.77 19.66 29.25
CA GLN A 161 -1.00 20.40 30.49
C GLN A 161 -0.24 19.79 31.68
N MET A 162 -0.21 18.46 31.78
CA MET A 162 0.57 17.78 32.81
C MET A 162 2.07 18.06 32.66
N ILE A 163 2.60 18.04 31.43
CA ILE A 163 3.99 18.39 31.12
C ILE A 163 4.28 19.84 31.52
N ALA A 164 3.42 20.78 31.14
CA ALA A 164 3.58 22.20 31.48
C ALA A 164 3.57 22.46 32.99
N ASN A 165 2.77 21.70 33.73
CA ASN A 165 2.64 21.83 35.19
C ASN A 165 3.57 20.90 35.99
N SER A 166 4.40 20.09 35.33
CA SER A 166 5.22 19.05 35.97
C SER A 166 6.18 19.58 37.02
N ASN A 167 6.67 20.82 36.86
CA ASN A 167 7.59 21.47 37.79
C ASN A 167 6.94 21.83 39.14
N TYR A 168 5.60 21.80 39.24
CA TYR A 168 4.87 22.14 40.47
C TYR A 168 4.44 20.92 41.28
N SER A 169 4.71 19.69 40.81
CA SER A 169 4.33 18.46 41.51
C SER A 169 5.32 17.31 41.24
N PRO A 170 5.96 16.73 42.28
CA PRO A 170 6.85 15.58 42.13
C PRO A 170 6.18 14.36 41.47
N THR A 171 4.89 14.14 41.72
CA THR A 171 4.14 13.01 41.13
C THR A 171 3.85 13.24 39.65
N ALA A 172 3.53 14.48 39.25
CA ALA A 172 3.35 14.84 37.85
C ALA A 172 4.66 14.71 37.07
N TYR A 173 5.79 15.09 37.67
CA TYR A 173 7.11 14.90 37.07
C TYR A 173 7.44 13.42 36.79
N GLN A 174 7.17 12.54 37.75
CA GLN A 174 7.40 11.09 37.57
C GLN A 174 6.54 10.50 36.46
N GLU A 175 5.27 10.91 36.39
CA GLU A 175 4.36 10.42 35.34
C GLU A 175 4.75 10.96 33.96
N VAL A 176 5.12 12.23 33.86
CA VAL A 176 5.67 12.81 32.63
C VAL A 176 6.93 12.08 32.20
N LYS A 177 7.83 11.74 33.13
CA LYS A 177 9.01 10.93 32.84
C LYS A 177 8.62 9.55 32.31
N ARG A 178 7.64 8.87 32.91
CA ARG A 178 7.16 7.56 32.42
C ARG A 178 6.61 7.65 31.01
N ILE A 179 5.75 8.63 30.72
CA ILE A 179 5.22 8.87 29.38
C ILE A 179 6.37 9.16 28.40
N ASN A 180 7.32 9.99 28.81
CA ASN A 180 8.49 10.33 28.01
C ASN A 180 9.33 9.09 27.68
N ASP A 181 9.60 8.22 28.65
CA ASP A 181 10.34 6.97 28.46
C ASP A 181 9.60 6.02 27.49
N ILE A 182 8.26 5.95 27.57
CA ILE A 182 7.43 5.22 26.59
C ILE A 182 7.54 5.83 25.19
N MET A 183 7.47 7.15 25.05
CA MET A 183 7.60 7.84 23.75
C MET A 183 9.00 7.68 23.15
N HIS A 184 10.05 7.63 23.98
CA HIS A 184 11.42 7.42 23.52
C HIS A 184 11.74 5.95 23.18
N SER A 185 10.84 5.01 23.46
CA SER A 185 10.99 3.62 23.01
C SER A 185 10.81 3.44 21.51
N PHE A 186 10.21 4.44 20.83
CA PHE A 186 10.07 4.46 19.38
C PHE A 186 11.36 4.94 18.72
N ASP A 187 11.78 4.31 17.62
CA ASP A 187 12.95 4.78 16.89
C ASP A 187 12.66 6.18 16.31
N PRO A 188 13.45 7.22 16.62
CA PRO A 188 13.21 8.58 16.12
C PRO A 188 13.71 8.77 14.67
N VAL A 189 14.03 7.69 13.96
CA VAL A 189 14.62 7.74 12.62
C VAL A 189 13.56 8.08 11.58
N MET A 190 13.70 9.24 10.95
CA MET A 190 12.80 9.74 9.89
C MET A 190 13.38 9.58 8.49
N THR A 191 14.58 9.00 8.36
CA THR A 191 15.29 8.80 7.10
C THR A 191 15.37 7.31 6.74
N SER A 192 15.54 7.03 5.45
CA SER A 192 15.80 5.67 4.99
C SER A 192 17.29 5.32 5.07
N GLN A 193 17.61 4.04 4.92
CA GLN A 193 18.98 3.55 4.80
C GLN A 193 19.06 2.41 3.78
N TYR A 194 20.25 2.20 3.22
CA TYR A 194 20.48 1.05 2.36
C TYR A 194 20.75 -0.22 3.17
N ARG A 195 20.09 -1.32 2.80
CA ARG A 195 20.28 -2.63 3.41
C ARG A 195 20.53 -3.68 2.34
N LYS A 196 21.35 -4.69 2.66
CA LYS A 196 21.55 -5.84 1.79
C LYS A 196 20.22 -6.52 1.46
N ALA A 197 19.95 -6.71 0.18
CA ALA A 197 18.75 -7.39 -0.30
C ALA A 197 18.92 -8.92 -0.19
N PRO A 198 18.02 -9.64 0.52
CA PRO A 198 17.88 -11.08 0.33
C PRO A 198 17.44 -11.42 -1.11
N LEU A 199 17.62 -12.69 -1.47
CA LEU A 199 17.09 -13.22 -2.74
C LEU A 199 15.56 -13.20 -2.72
N ASN A 200 14.96 -12.96 -3.89
CA ASN A 200 13.53 -13.18 -4.06
C ASN A 200 13.26 -14.67 -3.95
N GLN A 201 12.20 -15.05 -3.25
CA GLN A 201 11.83 -16.43 -3.01
C GLN A 201 10.34 -16.62 -3.26
N LEU A 202 9.97 -17.74 -3.88
CA LEU A 202 8.60 -18.22 -3.96
C LEU A 202 8.57 -19.72 -3.69
N TYR A 203 7.66 -20.13 -2.81
CA TYR A 203 7.37 -21.52 -2.51
C TYR A 203 5.86 -21.71 -2.61
N SER A 204 5.42 -22.75 -3.30
CA SER A 204 4.01 -23.12 -3.37
C SER A 204 3.91 -24.64 -3.32
N ALA A 205 2.92 -25.13 -2.59
CA ALA A 205 2.57 -26.53 -2.57
C ALA A 205 1.05 -26.66 -2.71
N THR A 206 0.59 -27.57 -3.56
CA THR A 206 -0.83 -27.87 -3.73
C THR A 206 -1.02 -29.38 -3.77
N TYR A 207 -1.97 -29.87 -2.99
CA TYR A 207 -2.42 -31.25 -2.97
C TYR A 207 -3.91 -31.29 -3.27
N GLY A 208 -4.34 -32.16 -4.16
CA GLY A 208 -5.76 -32.38 -4.43
C GLY A 208 -6.06 -33.82 -4.74
N ASN A 209 -7.16 -34.35 -4.21
CA ASN A 209 -7.58 -35.72 -4.44
C ASN A 209 -9.10 -35.86 -4.34
N SER A 210 -9.64 -36.87 -5.00
CA SER A 210 -11.05 -37.26 -4.94
C SER A 210 -11.15 -38.70 -4.44
N PHE A 211 -11.75 -38.90 -3.28
CA PHE A 211 -11.94 -40.19 -2.64
C PHE A 211 -13.33 -40.73 -2.91
N ASP A 212 -13.43 -42.00 -3.31
CA ASP A 212 -14.71 -42.71 -3.38
C ASP A 212 -15.18 -43.06 -1.97
N VAL A 213 -16.40 -42.61 -1.61
CA VAL A 213 -17.00 -42.86 -0.30
C VAL A 213 -18.41 -43.41 -0.52
N PHE A 214 -18.84 -44.39 0.27
CA PHE A 214 -20.19 -44.97 0.18
C PHE A 214 -20.62 -45.41 -1.25
N LYS A 215 -19.69 -46.04 -2.01
CA LYS A 215 -19.85 -46.56 -3.39
C LYS A 215 -20.15 -45.53 -4.48
N LYS A 216 -21.19 -44.70 -4.33
CA LYS A 216 -21.64 -43.73 -5.35
C LYS A 216 -21.25 -42.29 -5.04
N HIS A 217 -20.78 -42.00 -3.83
CA HIS A 217 -20.45 -40.65 -3.41
C HIS A 217 -18.95 -40.41 -3.57
N LYS A 218 -18.56 -39.16 -3.78
CA LYS A 218 -17.15 -38.76 -3.82
C LYS A 218 -16.92 -37.59 -2.89
N ILE A 219 -15.81 -37.64 -2.16
CA ILE A 219 -15.31 -36.51 -1.38
C ILE A 219 -14.02 -36.03 -2.03
N GLY A 220 -14.09 -34.82 -2.55
CA GLY A 220 -12.97 -34.07 -3.09
C GLY A 220 -12.32 -33.20 -2.03
N LEU A 221 -10.99 -33.22 -1.96
CA LEU A 221 -10.18 -32.34 -1.13
C LEU A 221 -9.19 -31.58 -2.01
N ILE A 222 -9.00 -30.29 -1.75
CA ILE A 222 -7.86 -29.53 -2.23
C ILE A 222 -7.27 -28.71 -1.09
N LEU A 223 -5.95 -28.75 -0.96
CA LEU A 223 -5.16 -27.98 -0.01
C LEU A 223 -4.03 -27.30 -0.77
N GLY A 224 -3.87 -26.01 -0.57
CA GLY A 224 -2.81 -25.22 -1.18
C GLY A 224 -2.20 -24.28 -0.17
N GLY A 225 -0.90 -24.06 -0.28
CA GLY A 225 -0.16 -23.06 0.48
C GLY A 225 0.85 -22.38 -0.44
N ASN A 226 1.02 -21.08 -0.27
CA ASN A 226 2.07 -20.33 -0.94
C ASN A 226 2.78 -19.39 0.03
N TYR A 227 4.00 -19.04 -0.32
CA TYR A 227 4.81 -18.02 0.30
C TYR A 227 5.64 -17.35 -0.77
N TYR A 228 5.67 -16.02 -0.82
CA TYR A 228 6.65 -15.31 -1.62
C TYR A 228 7.21 -14.09 -0.86
N ARG A 229 8.48 -13.81 -1.11
CA ARG A 229 9.20 -12.61 -0.65
C ARG A 229 9.92 -11.99 -1.83
N ARG A 230 9.71 -10.71 -2.08
CA ARG A 230 10.24 -9.98 -3.23
C ARG A 230 10.75 -8.61 -2.83
N ILE A 231 11.86 -8.21 -3.42
CA ILE A 231 12.43 -6.87 -3.29
C ILE A 231 12.44 -6.17 -4.64
N THR A 232 12.00 -4.93 -4.62
CA THR A 232 12.14 -3.98 -5.72
C THR A 232 12.85 -2.74 -5.22
N ASP A 233 13.68 -2.16 -6.08
CA ASP A 233 14.40 -0.93 -5.79
C ASP A 233 14.42 -0.07 -7.05
N VAL A 234 14.12 1.21 -6.87
CA VAL A 234 14.31 2.28 -7.84
C VAL A 234 15.44 3.13 -7.28
N ASN A 235 16.55 3.23 -8.02
CA ASN A 235 17.73 4.00 -7.62
C ASN A 235 18.01 5.07 -8.67
N GLY A 236 17.93 6.35 -8.28
CA GLY A 236 18.22 7.48 -9.15
C GLY A 236 17.16 7.79 -10.22
N GLY A 237 15.95 7.26 -10.09
CA GLY A 237 14.85 7.51 -11.05
C GLY A 237 14.39 8.97 -11.02
N ASP A 238 13.88 9.48 -12.14
CA ASP A 238 13.35 10.86 -12.22
C ASP A 238 11.84 10.87 -11.99
N LEU A 239 11.41 11.40 -10.84
CA LEU A 239 10.01 11.60 -10.50
C LEU A 239 9.64 13.07 -10.65
N THR A 240 8.98 13.41 -11.75
CA THR A 240 8.52 14.78 -12.03
C THR A 240 7.07 14.95 -11.60
N GLN A 241 6.80 15.95 -10.77
CA GLN A 241 5.46 16.38 -10.40
C GLN A 241 5.05 17.56 -11.28
N TYR A 242 3.90 17.43 -11.93
CA TYR A 242 3.30 18.48 -12.75
C TYR A 242 2.13 19.11 -12.00
N SER A 243 2.04 20.44 -11.97
CA SER A 243 0.94 21.15 -11.34
C SER A 243 0.60 22.45 -12.09
N ILE A 244 -0.67 22.86 -11.99
CA ILE A 244 -1.12 24.19 -12.43
C ILE A 244 -0.71 25.28 -11.41
N TYR A 245 -0.41 24.88 -10.17
CA TYR A 245 0.07 25.77 -9.13
C TYR A 245 1.59 25.75 -9.10
N GLN A 246 2.19 26.92 -8.97
CA GLN A 246 3.64 27.12 -8.81
C GLN A 246 3.89 27.94 -7.54
N GLY A 247 4.99 27.70 -6.84
CA GLY A 247 5.33 28.38 -5.58
C GLY A 247 5.82 27.40 -4.51
N VAL A 248 6.21 27.96 -3.36
CA VAL A 248 6.77 27.19 -2.23
C VAL A 248 5.99 27.56 -0.99
N VAL A 249 5.15 26.65 -0.50
CA VAL A 249 4.33 26.90 0.69
C VAL A 249 4.94 26.14 1.86
N THR A 250 5.53 26.87 2.81
CA THR A 250 6.04 26.31 4.06
C THR A 250 5.49 27.07 5.26
N GLY A 251 5.69 26.54 6.46
CA GLY A 251 5.36 27.24 7.71
C GLY A 251 6.34 28.37 8.05
N ASN A 252 7.44 28.52 7.32
CA ASN A 252 8.43 29.57 7.52
C ASN A 252 8.17 30.72 6.51
N PRO A 253 7.85 31.94 6.95
CA PRO A 253 7.59 33.06 6.05
C PRO A 253 8.80 33.44 5.18
N ASP A 254 10.03 33.14 5.61
CA ASP A 254 11.25 33.41 4.85
C ASP A 254 11.50 32.38 3.72
N VAL A 255 10.83 31.23 3.81
CA VAL A 255 10.85 30.15 2.80
C VAL A 255 9.42 29.99 2.26
N TYR A 256 8.81 31.09 1.86
CA TYR A 256 7.43 31.13 1.41
C TYR A 256 7.26 31.93 0.12
N SER A 257 6.49 31.37 -0.80
CA SER A 257 5.97 32.05 -1.96
C SER A 257 4.58 31.53 -2.28
N PHE A 258 3.67 32.48 -2.53
CA PHE A 258 2.27 32.19 -2.81
C PHE A 258 2.14 31.24 -3.99
N ARG A 259 1.18 30.31 -3.87
CA ARG A 259 0.81 29.48 -5.01
C ARG A 259 0.14 30.35 -6.06
N ASN A 260 0.82 30.56 -7.17
CA ASN A 260 0.29 31.30 -8.31
C ASN A 260 -0.09 30.34 -9.43
N ILE A 261 -1.19 30.63 -10.11
CA ILE A 261 -1.51 30.04 -11.40
C ILE A 261 -0.94 31.01 -12.44
N PRO A 262 0.08 30.61 -13.22
CA PRO A 262 0.61 31.47 -14.27
C PRO A 262 -0.51 32.01 -15.17
N ASN A 263 -0.45 33.29 -15.52
CA ASN A 263 -1.47 34.00 -16.28
C ASN A 263 -1.82 33.39 -17.66
N TYR A 264 -0.92 32.56 -18.21
CA TYR A 264 -1.15 31.82 -19.46
C TYR A 264 -2.02 30.56 -19.29
N ILE A 265 -2.28 30.11 -18.06
CA ILE A 265 -3.22 29.02 -17.77
C ILE A 265 -4.61 29.63 -17.61
N THR A 266 -5.52 29.28 -18.51
CA THR A 266 -6.92 29.73 -18.49
C THR A 266 -7.87 28.53 -18.44
N PRO A 267 -9.15 28.70 -18.08
CA PRO A 267 -10.13 27.61 -18.18
C PRO A 267 -10.19 26.96 -19.58
N ASN A 268 -9.85 27.71 -20.63
CA ASN A 268 -9.81 27.25 -22.02
C ASN A 268 -8.44 26.67 -22.43
N SER A 269 -7.39 26.83 -21.61
CA SER A 269 -6.03 26.35 -21.85
C SER A 269 -5.40 25.90 -20.53
N LEU A 270 -5.79 24.71 -20.07
CA LEU A 270 -5.23 24.09 -18.87
C LEU A 270 -3.90 23.41 -19.23
N PHE A 271 -2.80 24.08 -18.91
CA PHE A 271 -1.46 23.53 -19.05
C PHE A 271 -0.86 23.19 -17.69
N MET A 272 -0.36 21.97 -17.50
CA MET A 272 0.36 21.59 -16.27
C MET A 272 1.86 21.77 -16.48
N GLY A 273 2.47 22.71 -15.75
CA GLY A 273 3.92 22.93 -15.76
C GLY A 273 4.65 21.95 -14.85
N LYS A 274 5.96 21.74 -15.09
CA LYS A 274 6.83 21.05 -14.13
C LYS A 274 6.87 21.87 -12.85
N TYR A 275 6.40 21.29 -11.76
CA TYR A 275 6.42 21.90 -10.43
C TYR A 275 7.73 21.54 -9.71
N GLN A 276 8.08 20.26 -9.77
CA GLN A 276 9.24 19.73 -9.07
C GLN A 276 9.73 18.44 -9.72
N THR A 277 11.04 18.30 -9.86
CA THR A 277 11.67 17.05 -10.30
C THR A 277 12.50 16.48 -9.16
N TYR A 278 12.21 15.24 -8.78
CA TYR A 278 12.92 14.51 -7.75
C TYR A 278 13.79 13.42 -8.36
N LYS A 279 14.99 13.23 -7.81
CA LYS A 279 15.71 11.97 -7.83
C LYS A 279 15.09 11.06 -6.77
N GLU A 280 14.56 9.94 -7.24
CA GLU A 280 13.84 8.95 -6.44
C GLU A 280 14.74 7.76 -6.13
N ASN A 281 14.89 7.50 -4.83
CA ASN A 281 15.44 6.27 -4.29
C ASN A 281 14.35 5.57 -3.47
N THR A 282 13.65 4.61 -4.05
CA THR A 282 12.53 3.91 -3.41
C THR A 282 12.77 2.41 -3.41
N GLY A 283 12.89 1.82 -2.22
CA GLY A 283 12.96 0.38 -2.03
C GLY A 283 11.68 -0.14 -1.39
N ILE A 284 11.23 -1.30 -1.87
CA ILE A 284 10.03 -1.99 -1.41
C ILE A 284 10.36 -3.45 -1.16
N GLU A 285 10.09 -3.91 0.05
CA GLU A 285 10.10 -5.31 0.43
C GLU A 285 8.66 -5.79 0.60
N THR A 286 8.26 -6.78 -0.20
CA THR A 286 6.93 -7.40 -0.13
C THR A 286 7.07 -8.84 0.33
N LEU A 287 6.25 -9.23 1.29
CA LEU A 287 6.08 -10.61 1.75
C LEU A 287 4.62 -10.95 1.69
N ASN A 288 4.25 -12.09 1.12
CA ASN A 288 2.89 -12.57 1.12
C ASN A 288 2.87 -14.08 1.26
N TYR A 289 1.86 -14.59 1.97
CA TYR A 289 1.59 -16.00 2.08
C TYR A 289 0.09 -16.20 2.09
N GLY A 290 -0.33 -17.36 1.62
CA GLY A 290 -1.74 -17.67 1.47
C GLY A 290 -1.99 -19.16 1.57
N THR A 291 -3.24 -19.48 1.83
CA THR A 291 -3.74 -20.83 1.96
C THR A 291 -5.03 -20.97 1.17
N LEU A 292 -5.19 -22.12 0.52
CA LEU A 292 -6.41 -22.55 -0.14
C LEU A 292 -6.83 -23.86 0.50
N ALA A 293 -8.09 -23.97 0.91
CA ALA A 293 -8.67 -25.21 1.37
C ALA A 293 -10.05 -25.36 0.71
N GLY A 294 -10.27 -26.48 0.04
CA GLY A 294 -11.53 -26.77 -0.62
C GLY A 294 -11.99 -28.19 -0.32
N LEU A 295 -13.28 -28.32 -0.06
CA LEU A 295 -13.95 -29.60 0.14
C LEU A 295 -15.13 -29.66 -0.83
N THR A 296 -15.20 -30.71 -1.62
CA THR A 296 -16.31 -30.96 -2.53
C THR A 296 -16.97 -32.28 -2.16
N TYR A 297 -18.28 -32.26 -1.94
CA TYR A 297 -19.06 -33.46 -1.74
C TYR A 297 -19.95 -33.70 -2.95
N ARG A 298 -19.71 -34.79 -3.66
CA ARG A 298 -20.52 -35.22 -4.79
C ARG A 298 -21.37 -36.41 -4.35
N PHE A 299 -22.68 -36.19 -4.24
CA PHE A 299 -23.64 -37.26 -3.89
C PHE A 299 -23.77 -38.27 -5.05
N ASN A 300 -23.74 -37.76 -6.28
CA ASN A 300 -23.78 -38.54 -7.53
C ASN A 300 -23.35 -37.62 -8.69
N SER A 301 -23.31 -38.12 -9.93
CA SER A 301 -22.94 -37.34 -11.12
C SER A 301 -23.81 -36.10 -11.41
N ARG A 302 -24.91 -35.90 -10.66
CA ARG A 302 -25.89 -34.83 -10.85
C ARG A 302 -25.93 -33.82 -9.70
N ASN A 303 -25.33 -34.13 -8.56
CA ASN A 303 -25.47 -33.33 -7.33
C ASN A 303 -24.11 -33.17 -6.67
N GLU A 304 -23.67 -31.93 -6.59
CA GLU A 304 -22.38 -31.55 -6.00
C GLU A 304 -22.53 -30.30 -5.14
N ILE A 305 -21.85 -30.30 -3.99
CA ILE A 305 -21.70 -29.13 -3.13
C ILE A 305 -20.22 -28.93 -2.87
N SER A 306 -19.72 -27.72 -3.03
CA SER A 306 -18.32 -27.36 -2.79
C SER A 306 -18.22 -26.19 -1.83
N MET A 307 -17.31 -26.30 -0.87
CA MET A 307 -16.90 -25.25 0.04
C MET A 307 -15.44 -24.94 -0.22
N GLN A 308 -15.08 -23.66 -0.30
CA GLN A 308 -13.71 -23.23 -0.48
C GLN A 308 -13.39 -22.04 0.42
N TYR A 309 -12.20 -22.07 0.99
CA TYR A 309 -11.61 -20.99 1.76
C TYR A 309 -10.30 -20.59 1.10
N LEU A 310 -10.13 -19.30 0.82
CA LEU A 310 -8.85 -18.72 0.44
C LEU A 310 -8.51 -17.60 1.44
N GLY A 311 -7.43 -17.82 2.19
CA GLY A 311 -6.83 -16.85 3.09
C GLY A 311 -5.52 -16.34 2.53
N SER A 312 -5.26 -15.05 2.64
CA SER A 312 -3.99 -14.44 2.26
C SER A 312 -3.62 -13.32 3.21
N TRP A 313 -2.34 -13.20 3.47
CA TRP A 313 -1.75 -12.23 4.38
C TRP A 313 -0.47 -11.71 3.75
N GLY A 314 -0.25 -10.41 3.84
CA GLY A 314 0.92 -9.79 3.26
C GLY A 314 1.42 -8.61 4.07
N GLY A 315 2.73 -8.48 4.12
CA GLY A 315 3.44 -7.33 4.63
C GLY A 315 4.12 -6.57 3.48
N GLU A 316 4.22 -5.25 3.64
CA GLU A 316 4.99 -4.39 2.77
C GLU A 316 5.78 -3.37 3.60
N ASN A 317 7.07 -3.28 3.35
CA ASN A 317 7.92 -2.21 3.86
C ASN A 317 8.39 -1.37 2.69
N LYS A 318 8.01 -0.09 2.68
CA LYS A 318 8.39 0.88 1.67
C LYS A 318 9.20 2.00 2.29
N ALA A 319 10.38 2.25 1.76
CA ALA A 319 11.22 3.37 2.14
C ALA A 319 11.60 4.17 0.89
N SER A 320 11.31 5.46 0.93
CA SER A 320 11.56 6.40 -0.16
C SER A 320 12.37 7.58 0.34
N ASN A 321 13.44 7.91 -0.39
CA ASN A 321 14.20 9.14 -0.26
C ASN A 321 14.10 9.87 -1.61
N LEU A 322 13.55 11.08 -1.58
CA LEU A 322 13.35 11.91 -2.75
C LEU A 322 14.15 13.20 -2.55
N SER A 323 15.03 13.54 -3.47
CA SER A 323 15.77 14.80 -3.44
C SER A 323 15.54 15.56 -4.73
N GLY A 324 15.25 16.85 -4.66
CA GLY A 324 14.88 17.61 -5.85
C GLY A 324 14.95 19.10 -5.62
N ARG A 325 14.45 19.86 -6.59
CA ARG A 325 14.30 21.31 -6.46
C ARG A 325 12.97 21.77 -7.06
N TYR A 326 12.43 22.85 -6.50
CA TYR A 326 11.28 23.52 -7.08
C TYR A 326 11.71 24.30 -8.33
N GLU A 327 10.91 24.25 -9.39
CA GLU A 327 11.25 24.92 -10.65
C GLU A 327 10.85 26.40 -10.64
N TYR A 328 9.62 26.70 -10.17
CA TYR A 328 9.06 28.06 -10.17
C TYR A 328 8.64 28.48 -8.77
N THR A 329 9.59 29.01 -8.01
CA THR A 329 9.38 29.40 -6.62
C THR A 329 8.90 30.83 -6.49
N GLY A 330 9.28 31.75 -7.38
CA GLY A 330 9.08 33.19 -7.16
C GLY A 330 10.00 33.80 -6.07
N LEU A 331 10.89 32.99 -5.48
CA LEU A 331 11.90 33.44 -4.52
C LEU A 331 13.22 33.77 -5.25
N PRO A 332 14.00 34.77 -4.79
CA PRO A 332 15.30 35.12 -5.36
C PRO A 332 16.39 34.11 -4.96
N GLY A 333 16.33 32.89 -5.50
CA GLY A 333 17.26 31.81 -5.22
C GLY A 333 16.70 30.43 -5.59
N GLU A 334 17.45 29.38 -5.28
CA GLU A 334 17.00 28.00 -5.47
C GLU A 334 16.37 27.46 -4.19
N VAL A 335 15.32 26.65 -4.33
CA VAL A 335 14.73 25.92 -3.20
C VAL A 335 14.84 24.44 -3.50
N TYR A 336 15.71 23.77 -2.75
CA TYR A 336 15.84 22.32 -2.77
C TYR A 336 14.82 21.69 -1.83
N THR A 337 14.47 20.44 -2.10
CA THR A 337 13.61 19.63 -1.24
C THR A 337 14.27 18.29 -0.99
N THR A 338 14.20 17.82 0.24
CA THR A 338 14.52 16.44 0.59
C THR A 338 13.33 15.86 1.34
N THR A 339 12.75 14.80 0.80
CA THR A 339 11.58 14.12 1.36
C THR A 339 11.92 12.67 1.66
N ASN A 340 11.68 12.26 2.90
CA ASN A 340 11.74 10.86 3.32
C ASN A 340 10.34 10.38 3.65
N SER A 341 9.97 9.22 3.12
CA SER A 341 8.71 8.54 3.41
C SER A 341 9.01 7.10 3.77
N LEU A 342 8.58 6.69 4.94
CA LEU A 342 8.69 5.33 5.46
C LEU A 342 7.28 4.83 5.74
N LYS A 343 6.87 3.72 5.10
CA LYS A 343 5.57 3.10 5.32
C LYS A 343 5.68 1.59 5.52
N GLN A 344 5.16 1.08 6.62
CA GLN A 344 4.92 -0.34 6.84
C GLN A 344 3.43 -0.61 6.78
N THR A 345 3.06 -1.65 6.03
CA THR A 345 1.66 -2.02 5.81
C THR A 345 1.52 -3.52 5.96
N PHE A 346 0.53 -3.95 6.73
CA PHE A 346 0.11 -5.35 6.81
C PHE A 346 -1.34 -5.47 6.35
N ARG A 347 -1.59 -6.39 5.41
CA ARG A 347 -2.90 -6.61 4.80
C ARG A 347 -3.31 -8.07 4.93
N ASN A 348 -4.61 -8.32 4.99
CA ASN A 348 -5.17 -9.66 4.85
C ASN A 348 -6.40 -9.66 3.95
N LEU A 349 -6.68 -10.83 3.38
CA LEU A 349 -7.85 -11.12 2.58
C LEU A 349 -8.30 -12.53 2.95
N ASN A 350 -9.54 -12.67 3.42
CA ASN A 350 -10.14 -13.94 3.75
C ASN A 350 -11.42 -14.07 2.94
N THR A 351 -11.54 -15.16 2.20
CA THR A 351 -12.71 -15.42 1.37
C THR A 351 -13.22 -16.82 1.67
N PHE A 352 -14.53 -16.91 1.83
CA PHE A 352 -15.25 -18.16 1.95
C PHE A 352 -16.27 -18.23 0.82
N ASN A 353 -16.34 -19.37 0.15
CA ASN A 353 -17.25 -19.62 -0.94
C ASN A 353 -17.93 -20.97 -0.72
N LEU A 354 -19.26 -21.00 -0.83
CA LEU A 354 -20.10 -22.19 -0.83
C LEU A 354 -20.90 -22.18 -2.14
N GLN A 355 -20.71 -23.21 -2.94
CA GLN A 355 -21.43 -23.37 -4.20
C GLN A 355 -22.04 -24.77 -4.30
N GLY A 356 -23.09 -24.91 -5.09
CA GLY A 356 -23.70 -26.21 -5.38
C GLY A 356 -24.42 -26.24 -6.71
N GLU A 357 -24.43 -27.43 -7.30
CA GLU A 357 -25.12 -27.73 -8.54
C GLU A 357 -25.95 -29.00 -8.38
N HIS A 358 -27.23 -28.91 -8.75
CA HIS A 358 -28.19 -30.01 -8.62
C HIS A 358 -29.00 -30.17 -9.90
N LYS A 359 -28.87 -31.32 -10.56
CA LYS A 359 -29.76 -31.77 -11.63
C LYS A 359 -30.75 -32.80 -11.04
N PHE A 360 -32.02 -32.42 -10.97
CA PHE A 360 -33.02 -33.20 -10.22
C PHE A 360 -33.40 -34.54 -10.88
N PHE A 361 -33.44 -34.63 -12.21
CA PHE A 361 -33.86 -35.83 -12.94
C PHE A 361 -32.76 -36.34 -13.89
N ASP A 362 -32.83 -37.63 -14.21
CA ASP A 362 -31.96 -38.28 -15.20
C ASP A 362 -32.57 -38.25 -16.61
N LYS A 363 -33.16 -37.12 -16.97
CA LYS A 363 -33.75 -36.87 -18.29
C LYS A 363 -33.00 -35.73 -18.99
N GLU A 364 -33.19 -35.65 -20.30
CA GLU A 364 -32.63 -34.58 -21.13
C GLU A 364 -33.19 -33.21 -20.70
N LEU A 365 -34.51 -33.11 -20.56
CA LEU A 365 -35.19 -32.01 -19.87
C LEU A 365 -35.24 -32.28 -18.36
N SER A 366 -34.30 -31.70 -17.63
CA SER A 366 -34.30 -31.69 -16.16
C SER A 366 -34.07 -30.27 -15.64
N PRO A 367 -34.85 -29.81 -14.64
CA PRO A 367 -34.52 -28.60 -13.92
C PRO A 367 -33.12 -28.72 -13.30
N ARG A 368 -32.43 -27.58 -13.24
CA ARG A 368 -31.11 -27.42 -12.62
C ARG A 368 -31.18 -26.28 -11.61
N LEU A 369 -30.61 -26.50 -10.44
CA LEU A 369 -30.40 -25.46 -9.44
C LEU A 369 -28.90 -25.26 -9.27
N SER A 370 -28.44 -24.02 -9.46
CA SER A 370 -27.08 -23.60 -9.18
C SER A 370 -27.12 -22.44 -8.19
N TYR A 371 -26.28 -22.49 -7.16
CA TYR A 371 -26.16 -21.43 -6.18
C TYR A 371 -24.70 -21.20 -5.81
N ASN A 372 -24.37 -19.96 -5.45
CA ASN A 372 -23.06 -19.53 -5.00
C ASN A 372 -23.25 -18.48 -3.90
N VAL A 373 -22.75 -18.76 -2.71
CA VAL A 373 -22.83 -17.92 -1.51
C VAL A 373 -21.42 -17.72 -1.01
N ALA A 374 -21.02 -16.46 -0.84
CA ALA A 374 -19.66 -16.17 -0.44
C ALA A 374 -19.55 -14.92 0.44
N SER A 375 -18.46 -14.89 1.19
CA SER A 375 -18.10 -13.80 2.09
C SER A 375 -16.64 -13.45 1.87
N SER A 376 -16.34 -12.16 1.73
CA SER A 376 -14.99 -11.64 1.58
C SER A 376 -14.74 -10.58 2.64
N ARG A 377 -13.68 -10.74 3.43
CA ARG A 377 -13.24 -9.78 4.44
C ARG A 377 -11.78 -9.44 4.20
N SER A 378 -11.50 -8.16 4.04
CA SER A 378 -10.14 -7.64 3.94
C SER A 378 -9.87 -6.62 5.04
N LYS A 379 -8.63 -6.54 5.50
CA LYS A 379 -8.16 -5.56 6.48
C LYS A 379 -6.79 -5.06 6.07
N GLN A 380 -6.54 -3.76 6.27
CA GLN A 380 -5.23 -3.15 6.24
C GLN A 380 -4.90 -2.58 7.62
N ASN A 381 -3.63 -2.66 7.98
CA ASN A 381 -3.05 -2.06 9.16
C ASN A 381 -1.75 -1.37 8.73
N ASP A 382 -1.62 -0.08 9.03
CA ASP A 382 -0.44 0.73 8.71
C ASP A 382 0.25 1.12 10.03
N PRO A 383 0.98 0.19 10.67
CA PRO A 383 1.45 0.35 12.04
C PRO A 383 2.63 1.32 12.20
N ASP A 384 3.29 1.69 11.10
CA ASP A 384 4.35 2.71 11.10
C ASP A 384 4.32 3.48 9.78
N PHE A 385 3.96 4.76 9.86
CA PHE A 385 4.01 5.69 8.74
C PHE A 385 4.71 6.97 9.18
N ARG A 386 5.85 7.26 8.55
CA ARG A 386 6.66 8.44 8.84
C ARG A 386 6.89 9.20 7.56
N PHE A 387 6.68 10.50 7.64
CA PHE A 387 6.90 11.41 6.54
C PHE A 387 7.66 12.62 7.07
N SER A 388 8.75 12.96 6.41
CA SER A 388 9.47 14.20 6.65
C SER A 388 9.82 14.83 5.31
N SER A 389 9.62 16.13 5.20
CA SER A 389 10.01 16.87 4.01
C SER A 389 10.59 18.21 4.45
N LEU A 390 11.74 18.54 3.86
CA LEU A 390 12.55 19.69 4.21
C LEU A 390 12.79 20.50 2.95
N ALA A 391 12.38 21.78 2.98
CA ALA A 391 12.80 22.77 2.01
C ALA A 391 14.10 23.43 2.50
N ASP A 392 15.08 23.49 1.62
CA ASP A 392 16.34 24.24 1.79
C ASP A 392 16.37 25.37 0.77
N TYR A 393 16.13 26.59 1.24
CA TYR A 393 16.17 27.79 0.43
C TYR A 393 17.55 28.43 0.48
N MET A 394 18.15 28.61 -0.70
CA MET A 394 19.44 29.23 -0.93
C MET A 394 19.25 30.59 -1.64
N PRO A 395 18.97 31.67 -0.90
CA PRO A 395 18.89 33.01 -1.46
C PRO A 395 20.22 33.45 -2.06
N ARG A 396 20.19 34.15 -3.21
CA ARG A 396 21.41 34.51 -3.99
C ARG A 396 22.50 35.22 -3.17
N ASN A 397 22.12 36.03 -2.18
CA ASN A 397 23.03 36.82 -1.35
C ASN A 397 23.08 36.34 0.12
N GLY A 398 22.51 35.17 0.42
CA GLY A 398 22.18 34.78 1.80
C GLY A 398 20.92 35.49 2.32
N GLY A 399 20.42 34.99 3.45
CA GLY A 399 19.23 35.49 4.13
C GLY A 399 19.53 35.82 5.59
N TRP A 400 18.58 36.50 6.23
CA TRP A 400 18.63 36.80 7.65
C TRP A 400 17.38 36.22 8.28
N TYR A 401 17.54 35.57 9.44
CA TYR A 401 16.42 35.12 10.25
C TYR A 401 16.62 35.56 11.69
N ASN A 402 15.52 35.77 12.41
CA ASN A 402 15.59 36.09 13.83
C ASN A 402 15.74 34.79 14.63
N ARG A 403 16.89 34.62 15.30
CA ARG A 403 17.08 33.48 16.20
C ARG A 403 16.16 33.65 17.41
N PRO A 404 15.27 32.68 17.70
CA PRO A 404 14.45 32.73 18.90
C PRO A 404 15.35 32.65 20.14
N VAL A 405 15.10 33.51 21.12
CA VAL A 405 15.80 33.49 22.40
C VAL A 405 15.18 32.37 23.25
N VAL A 406 15.99 31.41 23.68
CA VAL A 406 15.55 30.35 24.62
C VAL A 406 15.91 30.82 26.04
N GLY A 407 14.93 31.34 26.78
CA GLY A 407 15.14 31.84 28.15
C GLY A 407 14.01 32.74 28.66
N ALA A 408 14.02 33.07 29.96
CA ALA A 408 13.06 33.98 30.57
C ALA A 408 13.38 35.43 30.20
N GLY A 409 12.69 35.95 29.18
CA GLY A 409 12.77 37.34 28.76
C GLY A 409 12.17 37.53 27.37
N ASN A 410 11.20 38.44 27.23
CA ASN A 410 10.64 38.87 25.95
C ASN A 410 11.64 39.74 25.18
N SER A 411 12.82 39.21 24.88
CA SER A 411 13.81 39.88 24.05
C SER A 411 13.55 39.53 22.59
N ALA A 412 13.38 40.55 21.74
CA ALA A 412 13.29 40.37 20.30
C ALA A 412 14.50 39.57 19.78
N GLY A 413 14.26 38.59 18.92
CA GLY A 413 15.32 37.70 18.41
C GLY A 413 16.44 38.47 17.69
N THR A 414 17.67 37.96 17.76
CA THR A 414 18.83 38.58 17.10
C THR A 414 18.83 38.22 15.61
N PRO A 415 18.91 39.20 14.69
CA PRO A 415 19.07 38.94 13.27
C PRO A 415 20.38 38.19 13.02
N THR A 416 20.29 37.01 12.42
CA THR A 416 21.46 36.18 12.12
C THR A 416 21.52 35.86 10.63
N TYR A 417 22.68 36.12 10.03
CA TYR A 417 22.95 35.77 8.65
C TYR A 417 23.03 34.26 8.47
N SER A 418 22.43 33.76 7.41
CA SER A 418 22.58 32.37 6.96
C SER A 418 22.63 32.29 5.44
N LYS A 419 23.45 31.37 4.92
CA LYS A 419 23.44 31.03 3.49
C LYS A 419 22.24 30.17 3.10
N HIS A 420 21.68 29.45 4.07
CA HIS A 420 20.58 28.52 3.89
C HIS A 420 19.46 28.82 4.88
N LEU A 421 18.22 28.78 4.41
CA LEU A 421 17.04 28.87 5.24
C LEU A 421 16.26 27.58 5.12
N TYR A 422 16.03 26.92 6.24
CA TYR A 422 15.38 25.63 6.30
C TYR A 422 13.92 25.78 6.76
N ALA A 423 13.04 25.01 6.14
CA ALA A 423 11.66 24.92 6.57
C ALA A 423 11.14 23.50 6.39
N LEU A 424 10.50 22.95 7.41
CA LEU A 424 9.72 21.73 7.23
C LEU A 424 8.54 22.06 6.32
N THR A 425 8.38 21.29 5.26
CA THR A 425 7.23 21.41 4.39
C THR A 425 6.15 20.47 4.93
N SER A 426 4.95 21.01 5.06
CA SER A 426 3.75 20.21 5.27
C SER A 426 2.80 20.63 4.17
N GLY A 427 2.32 19.66 3.40
CA GLY A 427 1.34 19.89 2.35
C GLY A 427 0.05 20.41 2.97
N TYR A 428 -0.10 21.72 3.10
CA TYR A 428 -1.37 22.36 3.46
C TYR A 428 -1.94 22.99 2.19
N VAL A 429 -3.18 22.64 1.82
CA VAL A 429 -3.98 23.37 0.83
C VAL A 429 -4.98 24.20 1.59
N ASN A 430 -4.89 25.53 1.41
CA ASN A 430 -5.97 26.42 1.81
C ASN A 430 -7.16 26.15 0.88
N GLY A 431 -8.18 25.46 1.38
CA GLY A 431 -9.50 25.43 0.77
C GLY A 431 -10.21 26.78 0.94
N PHE A 432 -11.11 27.10 0.00
CA PHE A 432 -12.00 28.24 0.13
C PHE A 432 -13.07 27.93 1.21
N GLY A 433 -12.88 28.45 2.42
CA GLY A 433 -13.84 28.36 3.53
C GLY A 433 -13.22 28.80 4.86
N PRO A 434 -14.04 29.22 5.86
CA PRO A 434 -13.57 29.83 7.12
C PRO A 434 -12.67 28.94 7.99
N PHE A 435 -12.56 27.63 7.69
CA PHE A 435 -11.70 26.68 8.40
C PHE A 435 -10.99 25.68 7.47
N GLY A 436 -10.85 25.99 6.19
CA GLY A 436 -10.38 25.04 5.18
C GLY A 436 -8.86 24.90 5.10
N ILE A 437 -8.18 24.37 6.12
CA ILE A 437 -6.81 23.85 5.95
C ILE A 437 -6.93 22.34 5.75
N MET A 438 -6.88 21.88 4.51
CA MET A 438 -6.75 20.45 4.22
C MET A 438 -5.28 20.09 4.09
N GLN A 439 -4.83 19.06 4.79
CA GLN A 439 -3.49 18.51 4.60
C GLN A 439 -3.46 17.76 3.26
N ALA A 440 -3.04 18.43 2.19
CA ALA A 440 -2.72 17.82 0.92
C ALA A 440 -1.43 18.41 0.35
N GLU A 441 -0.46 17.55 0.08
CA GLU A 441 0.59 17.83 -0.91
C GLU A 441 -0.10 18.28 -2.22
N PRO A 442 0.36 19.34 -2.91
CA PRO A 442 -0.38 19.89 -4.04
C PRO A 442 -0.63 18.83 -5.12
N ASN A 443 -1.90 18.52 -5.32
CA ASN A 443 -2.43 17.69 -6.39
C ASN A 443 -1.70 17.99 -7.70
N GLY A 444 -0.94 16.99 -8.16
CA GLY A 444 -0.19 17.05 -9.39
C GLY A 444 -0.01 15.66 -9.96
N ARG A 445 -0.06 15.53 -11.29
CA ARG A 445 0.24 14.25 -11.94
C ARG A 445 1.72 14.00 -11.79
N ARG A 446 2.07 12.85 -11.24
CA ARG A 446 3.46 12.40 -11.15
C ARG A 446 3.79 11.56 -12.36
N TRP A 447 4.91 11.86 -12.99
CA TRP A 447 5.48 11.07 -14.07
C TRP A 447 6.84 10.55 -13.61
N ARG A 448 7.05 9.25 -13.74
CA ARG A 448 8.32 8.59 -13.39
C ARG A 448 9.02 8.17 -14.67
N ASN A 449 10.28 8.55 -14.81
CA ASN A 449 11.22 7.95 -15.75
C ASN A 449 12.20 7.10 -14.94
N LEU A 450 12.32 5.82 -15.29
CA LEU A 450 13.12 4.83 -14.56
C LEU A 450 14.56 4.77 -15.06
#